data_AF-A0A2S8BJP6-F1
#
_entry.id   AF-A0A2S8BJP6-F1
#
_cell.length_a   1.000
_cell.length_b   1.000
_cell.length_c   1.000
_cell.angle_alpha   90.00
_cell.angle_beta   90.00
_cell.angle_gamma   90.00
#
_symmetry.space_group_name_H-M   'P 1'
#
loop_
_entity.id
_entity.type
_entity.pdbx_description
1 polymer ?
#
loop_
_entity_poly.entity_id
_entity_poly.type
_entity_poly.pdbx_seq_one_letter_code
_entity_poly.pdbx_strand_id
1 'polypeptide(L)'
;MTALQAARDVLAGLAGDQDEQRQLLAEHHRNDFSVAELDAEVGYKKLVTVLGGGGGAGFVYIGGMQRLLEAGQVPDYLIGSSFGSILGSVVARALPVPIDEYVAWAKTVSYRAILGPEQLRRRHGLTGMFSLRFDEFADALFRREDGEQIRMSDLAIPFEAVVAGVRRGSFAALPSRFRQQRLAALRLRSIPYLPIGIGPQVAARMWQVAAFIDSRVTKPIVIGDEATRDFNAVDAASFSSSIPGVLHHETKDPRMEPLLDALLEDNDVGALVDGGAASNVPVELAWKRVRDGKLGTRNACYLAFDCFHPQWDPRHLWLVPITQAIQLQMVRNAPYADHLVRFSPTLSPANLAPSVATIDRACQWGHRSVDRAIPVTSALLQPTWWEGDRPPVPGAAPLVKSVAASMSTVMSAIPLPTQRFARWRNRRSS
;
A
#
# COMPACT_ATOMS: atom_id res chain seq x y z
N MET A 1 -18.08 4.91 31.19
CA MET A 1 -18.60 6.28 31.08
C MET A 1 -17.87 7.28 31.98
N THR A 2 -17.30 6.88 33.12
CA THR A 2 -16.62 7.76 34.09
C THR A 2 -15.30 8.40 33.59
N ALA A 3 -14.47 7.68 32.83
CA ALA A 3 -13.17 8.20 32.36
C ALA A 3 -13.28 9.33 31.32
N LEU A 4 -14.24 9.25 30.39
CA LEU A 4 -14.48 10.29 29.38
C LEU A 4 -15.04 11.57 30.01
N GLN A 5 -15.94 11.43 30.99
CA GLN A 5 -16.46 12.56 31.76
C GLN A 5 -15.33 13.23 32.56
N ALA A 6 -14.52 12.44 33.28
CA ALA A 6 -13.36 12.96 34.00
C ALA A 6 -12.35 13.66 33.07
N ALA A 7 -12.07 13.10 31.88
CA ALA A 7 -11.18 13.74 30.90
C ALA A 7 -11.72 15.08 30.40
N ARG A 8 -13.03 15.18 30.14
CA ARG A 8 -13.69 16.43 29.76
C ARG A 8 -13.61 17.48 30.88
N ASP A 9 -13.82 17.06 32.13
CA ASP A 9 -13.80 17.98 33.26
C ASP A 9 -12.36 18.48 33.54
N VAL A 10 -11.33 17.64 33.32
CA VAL A 10 -9.92 18.05 33.33
C VAL A 10 -9.61 19.05 32.21
N LEU A 11 -10.16 18.86 31.00
CA LEU A 11 -9.94 19.77 29.87
C LEU A 11 -10.37 21.21 30.20
N ALA A 12 -11.49 21.38 30.90
CA ALA A 12 -11.95 22.70 31.34
C ALA A 12 -10.96 23.38 32.30
N GLY A 13 -10.32 22.60 33.18
CA GLY A 13 -9.29 23.10 34.10
C GLY A 13 -7.96 23.46 33.41
N LEU A 14 -7.69 22.89 32.24
CA LEU A 14 -6.46 23.16 31.47
C LEU A 14 -6.59 24.39 30.56
N ALA A 15 -7.79 24.92 30.33
CA ALA A 15 -8.02 25.96 29.32
C ALA A 15 -7.21 27.25 29.59
N GLY A 16 -7.14 27.71 30.85
CA GLY A 16 -6.38 28.91 31.22
C GLY A 16 -4.88 28.73 30.99
N ASP A 17 -4.31 27.62 31.47
CA ASP A 17 -2.90 27.30 31.30
C ASP A 17 -2.53 27.16 29.81
N GLN A 18 -3.42 26.56 29.00
CA GLN A 18 -3.21 26.43 27.56
C GLN A 18 -3.26 27.78 26.83
N ASP A 19 -4.12 28.72 27.26
CA ASP A 19 -4.14 30.08 26.68
C ASP A 19 -2.85 30.84 26.98
N GLU A 20 -2.36 30.74 28.22
CA GLU A 20 -1.09 31.34 28.61
C GLU A 20 0.08 30.75 27.78
N GLN A 21 0.14 29.42 27.63
CA GLN A 21 1.17 28.78 26.80
C GLN A 21 1.07 29.17 25.32
N ARG A 22 -0.15 29.31 24.78
CA ARG A 22 -0.38 29.78 23.40
C ARG A 22 0.16 31.20 23.21
N GLN A 23 -0.14 32.12 24.12
CA GLN A 23 0.33 33.50 24.06
C GLN A 23 1.87 33.57 24.16
N LEU A 24 2.47 32.83 25.10
CA LEU A 24 3.92 32.75 25.27
C LEU A 24 4.62 32.19 24.03
N LEU A 25 4.09 31.12 23.43
CA LEU A 25 4.63 30.55 22.18
C LEU A 25 4.57 31.55 21.03
N ALA A 26 3.43 32.23 20.88
CA ALA A 26 3.25 33.23 19.83
C ALA A 26 4.18 34.45 20.03
N GLU A 27 4.41 34.89 21.26
CA GLU A 27 5.34 35.99 21.53
C GLU A 27 6.80 35.57 21.29
N HIS A 28 7.19 34.39 21.77
CA HIS A 28 8.55 33.86 21.61
C HIS A 28 8.90 33.63 20.14
N HIS A 29 7.95 33.14 19.34
CA HIS A 29 8.12 32.82 17.93
C HIS A 29 7.45 33.84 16.98
N ARG A 30 7.28 35.09 17.42
CA ARG A 30 6.59 36.14 16.65
C ARG A 30 7.18 36.44 15.27
N ASN A 31 8.44 36.06 15.05
CA ASN A 31 9.15 36.23 13.78
C ASN A 31 9.11 34.96 12.90
N ASP A 32 8.68 33.83 13.45
CA ASP A 32 8.66 32.53 12.77
C ASP A 32 7.27 32.19 12.24
N PHE A 33 6.21 32.50 13.00
CA PHE A 33 4.82 32.27 12.61
C PHE A 33 3.85 33.23 13.33
N SER A 34 2.68 33.40 12.74
CA SER A 34 1.55 34.12 13.33
C SER A 34 0.71 33.23 14.25
N VAL A 35 -0.07 33.86 15.14
CA VAL A 35 -1.06 33.16 15.98
C VAL A 35 -2.05 32.36 15.13
N ALA A 36 -2.44 32.88 13.97
CA ALA A 36 -3.36 32.22 13.05
C ALA A 36 -2.77 30.93 12.46
N GLU A 37 -1.46 30.92 12.15
CA GLU A 37 -0.75 29.72 11.68
C GLU A 37 -0.57 28.69 12.79
N LEU A 38 -0.29 29.12 14.03
CA LEU A 38 -0.25 28.24 15.19
C LEU A 38 -1.60 27.55 15.44
N ASP A 39 -2.68 28.33 15.42
CA ASP A 39 -4.03 27.81 15.58
C ASP A 39 -4.43 26.88 14.43
N ALA A 40 -4.00 27.17 13.19
CA ALA A 40 -4.24 26.30 12.05
C ALA A 40 -3.49 24.97 12.19
N GLU A 41 -2.23 24.97 12.64
CA GLU A 41 -1.45 23.75 12.86
C GLU A 41 -2.13 22.83 13.89
N VAL A 42 -2.72 23.38 14.95
CA VAL A 42 -3.40 22.61 16.00
C VAL A 42 -4.84 22.25 15.61
N GLY A 43 -5.54 23.17 14.95
CA GLY A 43 -6.96 23.09 14.63
C GLY A 43 -7.29 22.19 13.45
N TYR A 44 -6.35 21.98 12.52
CA TYR A 44 -6.54 21.14 11.34
C TYR A 44 -5.71 19.85 11.41
N LYS A 45 -6.38 18.71 11.35
CA LYS A 45 -5.73 17.42 11.16
C LYS A 45 -5.78 16.98 9.70
N LYS A 46 -4.66 16.41 9.25
CA LYS A 46 -4.55 15.71 7.97
C LYS A 46 -4.88 14.23 8.13
N LEU A 47 -5.56 13.63 7.15
CA LEU A 47 -5.85 12.21 7.14
C LEU A 47 -4.71 11.43 6.48
N VAL A 48 -4.04 10.59 7.28
CA VAL A 48 -3.00 9.67 6.81
C VAL A 48 -3.60 8.27 6.77
N THR A 49 -3.68 7.69 5.57
CA THR A 49 -4.19 6.33 5.40
C THR A 49 -3.04 5.35 5.15
N VAL A 50 -2.91 4.38 6.05
CA VAL A 50 -1.85 3.37 6.04
C VAL A 50 -2.42 2.03 5.58
N LEU A 51 -1.94 1.51 4.46
CA LEU A 51 -2.47 0.31 3.82
C LEU A 51 -1.53 -0.88 4.01
N GLY A 52 -2.01 -1.89 4.73
CA GLY A 52 -1.22 -3.08 5.03
C GLY A 52 -0.97 -4.00 3.82
N GLY A 53 -0.09 -4.97 4.00
CA GLY A 53 0.06 -6.10 3.08
C GLY A 53 -0.96 -7.22 3.34
N GLY A 54 -0.96 -8.24 2.48
CA GLY A 54 -1.86 -9.39 2.63
C GLY A 54 -2.21 -10.17 1.35
N GLY A 55 -1.61 -9.84 0.21
CA GLY A 55 -1.91 -10.49 -1.07
C GLY A 55 -3.40 -10.41 -1.42
N GLY A 56 -4.01 -11.54 -1.80
CA GLY A 56 -5.43 -11.62 -2.13
C GLY A 56 -6.39 -11.19 -1.01
N ALA A 57 -5.97 -11.18 0.26
CA ALA A 57 -6.80 -10.67 1.35
C ALA A 57 -7.07 -9.16 1.20
N GLY A 58 -6.19 -8.43 0.53
CA GLY A 58 -6.23 -6.97 0.40
C GLY A 58 -7.36 -6.42 -0.48
N PHE A 59 -8.10 -7.25 -1.24
CA PHE A 59 -9.26 -6.80 -2.01
C PHE A 59 -10.34 -6.12 -1.13
N VAL A 60 -10.38 -6.43 0.16
CA VAL A 60 -11.25 -5.74 1.13
C VAL A 60 -10.92 -4.25 1.27
N TYR A 61 -9.68 -3.84 1.02
CA TYR A 61 -9.29 -2.44 1.14
C TYR A 61 -9.96 -1.55 0.07
N ILE A 62 -10.35 -2.10 -1.09
CA ILE A 62 -11.07 -1.34 -2.12
C ILE A 62 -12.41 -0.85 -1.56
N GLY A 63 -13.18 -1.74 -0.93
CA GLY A 63 -14.44 -1.37 -0.28
C GLY A 63 -14.25 -0.51 0.97
N GLY A 64 -13.15 -0.71 1.70
CA GLY A 64 -12.79 0.17 2.81
C GLY A 64 -12.50 1.60 2.37
N MET A 65 -11.76 1.77 1.28
CA MET A 65 -11.50 3.09 0.67
C MET A 65 -12.79 3.71 0.12
N GLN A 66 -13.64 2.92 -0.53
CA GLN A 66 -14.96 3.37 -0.99
C GLN A 66 -15.77 3.96 0.18
N ARG A 67 -15.81 3.28 1.33
CA ARG A 67 -16.52 3.77 2.51
C ARG A 67 -15.96 5.09 3.07
N LEU A 68 -14.64 5.28 3.05
CA LEU A 68 -14.01 6.53 3.47
C LEU A 68 -14.40 7.68 2.53
N LEU A 69 -14.33 7.46 1.22
CA LEU A 69 -14.67 8.46 0.21
C LEU A 69 -16.16 8.84 0.29
N GLU A 70 -17.05 7.88 0.52
CA GLU A 70 -18.49 8.12 0.77
C GLU A 70 -18.73 9.00 2.02
N ALA A 71 -17.84 8.94 3.02
CA ALA A 71 -17.88 9.83 4.19
C ALA A 71 -17.26 11.21 3.93
N GLY A 72 -16.79 11.50 2.71
CA GLY A 72 -16.04 12.71 2.39
C GLY A 72 -14.60 12.72 2.91
N GLN A 73 -14.10 11.58 3.39
CA GLN A 73 -12.75 11.46 3.97
C GLN A 73 -11.76 11.06 2.88
N VAL A 74 -11.24 12.06 2.16
CA VAL A 74 -10.16 11.87 1.17
C VAL A 74 -8.81 11.87 1.90
N PRO A 75 -7.94 10.87 1.71
CA PRO A 75 -6.61 10.87 2.31
C PRO A 75 -5.76 12.04 1.84
N ASP A 76 -5.06 12.72 2.74
CA ASP A 76 -4.02 13.70 2.43
C ASP A 76 -2.66 13.02 2.14
N TYR A 77 -2.49 11.79 2.62
CA TYR A 77 -1.28 10.99 2.45
C TYR A 77 -1.61 9.50 2.50
N LEU A 78 -1.02 8.75 1.57
CA LEU A 78 -1.11 7.30 1.50
C LEU A 78 0.26 6.67 1.68
N ILE A 79 0.35 5.62 2.49
CA ILE A 79 1.54 4.78 2.54
C ILE A 79 1.11 3.32 2.60
N GLY A 80 1.73 2.50 1.76
CA GLY A 80 1.30 1.11 1.58
C GLY A 80 2.45 0.13 1.56
N SER A 81 2.14 -1.12 1.91
CA SER A 81 3.04 -2.27 1.77
C SER A 81 2.34 -3.40 1.00
N SER A 82 3.04 -4.10 0.09
CA SER A 82 2.47 -5.19 -0.73
C SER A 82 1.20 -4.75 -1.45
N PHE A 83 0.10 -5.51 -1.30
CA PHE A 83 -1.20 -5.15 -1.85
C PHE A 83 -1.66 -3.73 -1.44
N GLY A 84 -1.28 -3.25 -0.24
CA GLY A 84 -1.52 -1.87 0.17
C GLY A 84 -0.82 -0.85 -0.72
N SER A 85 0.36 -1.15 -1.26
CA SER A 85 1.02 -0.29 -2.26
C SER A 85 0.33 -0.35 -3.62
N ILE A 86 -0.19 -1.51 -4.02
CA ILE A 86 -1.00 -1.64 -5.24
C ILE A 86 -2.22 -0.73 -5.13
N LEU A 87 -3.02 -0.87 -4.06
CA LEU A 87 -4.20 -0.02 -3.89
C LEU A 87 -3.81 1.45 -3.72
N GLY A 88 -2.80 1.75 -2.90
CA GLY A 88 -2.35 3.11 -2.61
C GLY A 88 -1.91 3.85 -3.89
N SER A 89 -1.10 3.21 -4.74
CA SER A 89 -0.68 3.80 -6.02
C SER A 89 -1.84 4.07 -6.98
N VAL A 90 -2.85 3.20 -6.99
CA VAL A 90 -4.04 3.37 -7.83
C VAL A 90 -4.94 4.49 -7.30
N VAL A 91 -5.21 4.52 -5.99
CA VAL A 91 -6.04 5.56 -5.33
C VAL A 91 -5.40 6.93 -5.42
N ALA A 92 -4.08 7.01 -5.26
CA ALA A 92 -3.32 8.25 -5.29
C ALA A 92 -3.25 8.91 -6.68
N ARG A 93 -3.65 8.19 -7.73
CA ARG A 93 -3.41 8.60 -9.11
C ARG A 93 -4.17 9.85 -9.52
N ALA A 94 -5.41 10.00 -9.09
CA ALA A 94 -6.30 11.06 -9.57
C ALA A 94 -7.27 11.54 -8.48
N LEU A 95 -7.64 12.81 -8.58
CA LEU A 95 -8.70 13.43 -7.78
C LEU A 95 -9.76 14.06 -8.69
N PRO A 96 -11.06 13.87 -8.42
CA PRO A 96 -11.63 12.97 -7.41
C PRO A 96 -11.29 11.50 -7.68
N VAL A 97 -11.20 10.66 -6.64
CA VAL A 97 -10.83 9.24 -6.76
C VAL A 97 -11.98 8.45 -7.42
N PRO A 98 -11.80 7.87 -8.63
CA PRO A 98 -12.85 7.13 -9.33
C PRO A 98 -12.92 5.67 -8.82
N ILE A 99 -13.28 5.49 -7.55
CA ILE A 99 -13.19 4.20 -6.86
C ILE A 99 -14.05 3.11 -7.51
N ASP A 100 -15.23 3.45 -8.04
CA ASP A 100 -16.11 2.49 -8.72
C ASP A 100 -15.48 1.97 -10.03
N GLU A 101 -14.76 2.84 -10.74
CA GLU A 101 -14.03 2.46 -11.95
C GLU A 101 -12.82 1.58 -11.61
N TYR A 102 -12.18 1.82 -10.46
CA TYR A 102 -11.13 0.94 -9.95
C TYR A 102 -11.66 -0.44 -9.53
N VAL A 103 -12.88 -0.51 -8.99
CA VAL A 103 -13.57 -1.80 -8.74
C VAL A 103 -13.82 -2.52 -10.07
N ALA A 104 -14.33 -1.81 -11.09
CA ALA A 104 -14.56 -2.38 -12.41
C ALA A 104 -13.26 -2.89 -13.06
N TRP A 105 -12.18 -2.14 -12.95
CA TRP A 105 -10.85 -2.55 -13.40
C TRP A 105 -10.34 -3.78 -12.65
N ALA A 106 -10.45 -3.80 -11.31
CA ALA A 106 -10.04 -4.93 -10.48
C ALA A 106 -10.76 -6.22 -10.88
N LYS A 107 -12.02 -6.14 -11.32
CA LYS A 107 -12.81 -7.28 -11.83
C LYS A 107 -12.28 -7.89 -13.12
N THR A 108 -11.37 -7.21 -13.83
CA THR A 108 -10.71 -7.73 -15.04
C THR A 108 -9.45 -8.56 -14.74
N VAL A 109 -9.00 -8.59 -13.48
CA VAL A 109 -7.78 -9.29 -13.07
C VAL A 109 -7.87 -10.79 -13.37
N SER A 110 -6.78 -11.35 -13.88
CA SER A 110 -6.64 -12.80 -14.08
C SER A 110 -5.19 -13.22 -13.83
N TYR A 111 -4.95 -14.46 -13.39
CA TYR A 111 -3.60 -14.96 -13.18
C TYR A 111 -2.70 -14.79 -14.42
N ARG A 112 -3.24 -14.97 -15.62
CA ARG A 112 -2.48 -14.78 -16.87
C ARG A 112 -2.09 -13.33 -17.13
N ALA A 113 -2.89 -12.38 -16.65
CA ALA A 113 -2.60 -10.95 -16.78
C ALA A 113 -1.52 -10.52 -15.79
N ILE A 114 -1.61 -10.96 -14.53
CA ILE A 114 -0.72 -10.49 -13.45
C ILE A 114 0.49 -11.39 -13.18
N LEU A 115 0.52 -12.63 -13.67
CA LEU A 115 1.66 -13.55 -13.51
C LEU A 115 2.26 -13.93 -14.87
N GLY A 116 3.59 -14.05 -14.87
CA GLY A 116 4.39 -14.49 -15.99
C GLY A 116 5.33 -15.63 -15.62
N PRO A 117 5.98 -16.24 -16.63
CA PRO A 117 7.07 -17.17 -16.39
C PRO A 117 8.20 -16.48 -15.64
N GLU A 118 8.98 -17.27 -14.91
CA GLU A 118 10.13 -16.78 -14.18
C GLU A 118 11.13 -16.07 -15.13
N GLN A 119 11.49 -14.80 -14.83
CA GLN A 119 12.51 -14.09 -15.59
C GLN A 119 13.91 -14.57 -15.19
N LEU A 120 14.74 -14.87 -16.20
CA LEU A 120 16.11 -15.37 -16.02
C LEU A 120 17.13 -14.25 -15.73
N ARG A 121 16.88 -13.00 -16.13
CA ARG A 121 17.72 -11.84 -15.83
C ARG A 121 17.08 -11.06 -14.69
N ARG A 122 17.83 -10.88 -13.61
CA ARG A 122 17.42 -10.19 -12.38
C ARG A 122 18.56 -9.35 -11.88
N ARG A 123 18.27 -8.13 -11.48
CA ARG A 123 19.24 -7.15 -10.99
C ARG A 123 18.89 -6.67 -9.60
N HIS A 124 17.61 -6.39 -9.32
CA HIS A 124 17.20 -5.69 -8.09
C HIS A 124 16.38 -6.54 -7.12
N GLY A 125 15.75 -7.64 -7.55
CA GLY A 125 14.86 -8.47 -6.72
C GLY A 125 15.36 -9.89 -6.43
N LEU A 126 14.69 -10.60 -5.52
CA LEU A 126 14.96 -12.04 -5.25
C LEU A 126 14.29 -12.98 -6.26
N THR A 127 14.78 -14.22 -6.30
CA THR A 127 14.16 -15.31 -7.05
C THR A 127 12.75 -15.62 -6.56
N GLY A 128 11.78 -15.57 -7.47
CA GLY A 128 10.39 -16.00 -7.29
C GLY A 128 10.02 -17.14 -8.23
N MET A 129 8.94 -17.86 -7.93
CA MET A 129 8.39 -18.89 -8.83
C MET A 129 7.72 -18.29 -10.07
N PHE A 130 7.16 -17.08 -9.93
CA PHE A 130 6.47 -16.37 -10.99
C PHE A 130 7.01 -14.94 -11.10
N SER A 131 7.01 -14.40 -12.32
CA SER A 131 7.16 -12.95 -12.52
C SER A 131 5.83 -12.28 -12.19
N LEU A 132 5.84 -11.27 -11.32
CA LEU A 132 4.72 -10.36 -11.15
C LEU A 132 4.73 -9.39 -12.35
N ARG A 133 3.62 -9.34 -13.07
CA ARG A 133 3.39 -8.52 -14.28
C ARG A 133 2.35 -7.43 -14.00
N PHE A 134 2.41 -6.86 -12.79
CA PHE A 134 1.48 -5.79 -12.40
C PHE A 134 1.73 -4.52 -13.21
N ASP A 135 3.00 -4.19 -13.47
CA ASP A 135 3.46 -3.19 -14.44
C ASP A 135 2.77 -3.32 -15.79
N GLU A 136 2.71 -4.54 -16.34
CA GLU A 136 2.08 -4.77 -17.64
C GLU A 136 0.55 -4.71 -17.58
N PHE A 137 -0.04 -5.27 -16.52
CA PHE A 137 -1.49 -5.26 -16.34
C PHE A 137 -2.01 -3.84 -16.12
N ALA A 138 -1.23 -3.01 -15.42
CA ALA A 138 -1.58 -1.64 -15.06
C ALA A 138 -0.92 -0.59 -15.98
N ASP A 139 -0.23 -0.98 -17.06
CA ASP A 139 0.49 -0.05 -17.94
C ASP A 139 -0.41 1.09 -18.43
N ALA A 140 -1.59 0.77 -18.98
CA ALA A 140 -2.54 1.78 -19.43
C ALA A 140 -3.03 2.69 -18.28
N LEU A 141 -3.11 2.15 -17.07
CA LEU A 141 -3.54 2.88 -15.86
C LEU A 141 -2.48 3.87 -15.39
N PHE A 142 -1.20 3.55 -15.58
CA PHE A 142 -0.05 4.33 -15.13
C PHE A 142 0.70 5.03 -16.27
N ARG A 143 0.08 5.17 -17.45
CA ARG A 143 0.60 6.05 -18.51
C ARG A 143 0.00 7.44 -18.42
N ARG A 144 0.87 8.42 -18.62
CA ARG A 144 0.54 9.83 -18.85
C ARG A 144 0.09 10.04 -20.30
N GLU A 145 -0.47 11.22 -20.59
CA GLU A 145 -0.90 11.60 -21.94
C GLU A 145 0.25 11.64 -22.96
N ASP A 146 1.47 11.96 -22.49
CA ASP A 146 2.70 11.97 -23.30
C ASP A 146 3.27 10.56 -23.57
N GLY A 147 2.66 9.52 -22.99
CA GLY A 147 3.06 8.12 -23.16
C GLY A 147 4.09 7.63 -22.14
N GLU A 148 4.64 8.50 -21.30
CA GLU A 148 5.56 8.16 -20.21
C GLU A 148 4.83 7.53 -19.03
N GLN A 149 5.57 6.82 -18.17
CA GLN A 149 5.03 6.29 -16.91
C GLN A 149 4.78 7.41 -15.90
N ILE A 150 3.69 7.28 -15.13
CA ILE A 150 3.39 8.12 -13.98
C ILE A 150 4.48 7.91 -12.92
N ARG A 151 5.10 9.01 -12.51
CA ARG A 151 6.12 9.02 -11.45
C ARG A 151 5.49 9.17 -10.08
N MET A 152 6.26 8.88 -9.01
CA MET A 152 5.82 9.13 -7.64
C MET A 152 5.43 10.61 -7.42
N SER A 153 6.15 11.55 -8.03
CA SER A 153 5.86 12.99 -7.97
C SER A 153 4.61 13.43 -8.75
N ASP A 154 4.10 12.59 -9.65
CA ASP A 154 2.97 12.90 -10.52
C ASP A 154 1.61 12.54 -9.88
N LEU A 155 1.63 11.86 -8.73
CA LEU A 155 0.41 11.40 -8.04
C LEU A 155 -0.36 12.57 -7.42
N ALA A 156 -1.68 12.55 -7.57
CA ALA A 156 -2.58 13.60 -7.07
C ALA A 156 -2.67 13.62 -5.53
N ILE A 157 -2.53 12.46 -4.88
CA ILE A 157 -2.34 12.33 -3.44
C ILE A 157 -0.90 11.89 -3.19
N PRO A 158 -0.13 12.53 -2.29
CA PRO A 158 1.17 12.03 -1.88
C PRO A 158 1.08 10.56 -1.47
N PHE A 159 1.87 9.71 -2.12
CA PHE A 159 1.90 8.28 -1.87
C PHE A 159 3.32 7.78 -1.70
N GLU A 160 3.53 6.86 -0.76
CA GLU A 160 4.80 6.17 -0.58
C GLU A 160 4.60 4.63 -0.51
N ALA A 161 5.45 3.90 -1.23
CA ALA A 161 5.47 2.44 -1.22
C ALA A 161 6.59 1.94 -0.31
N VAL A 162 6.27 1.02 0.59
CA VAL A 162 7.25 0.39 1.48
C VAL A 162 7.74 -0.91 0.84
N VAL A 163 9.03 -0.99 0.59
CA VAL A 163 9.70 -2.24 0.16
C VAL A 163 10.59 -2.75 1.29
N ALA A 164 10.90 -4.04 1.28
CA ALA A 164 11.88 -4.61 2.20
C ALA A 164 13.20 -4.81 1.47
N GLY A 165 14.26 -4.16 1.96
CA GLY A 165 15.62 -4.38 1.48
C GLY A 165 16.29 -5.51 2.25
N VAL A 166 16.76 -6.54 1.54
CA VAL A 166 17.53 -7.65 2.12
C VAL A 166 18.96 -7.19 2.35
N ARG A 167 19.40 -7.16 3.61
CA ARG A 167 20.75 -6.70 3.99
C ARG A 167 21.82 -7.50 3.26
N ARG A 168 22.91 -6.87 2.81
CA ARG A 168 23.95 -7.54 2.00
C ARG A 168 24.55 -8.77 2.67
N GLY A 169 24.84 -8.72 3.97
CA GLY A 169 25.36 -9.88 4.72
C GLY A 169 24.39 -11.06 4.71
N SER A 170 23.11 -10.81 4.98
CA SER A 170 22.06 -11.82 4.95
C SER A 170 21.81 -12.34 3.53
N PHE A 171 21.85 -11.45 2.53
CA PHE A 171 21.75 -11.81 1.12
C PHE A 171 22.90 -12.74 0.67
N ALA A 172 24.14 -12.45 1.06
CA ALA A 172 25.31 -13.28 0.77
C ALA A 172 25.26 -14.64 1.49
N ALA A 173 24.55 -14.75 2.61
CA ALA A 173 24.32 -16.00 3.31
C ALA A 173 23.13 -16.83 2.78
N LEU A 174 22.26 -16.25 1.93
CA LEU A 174 21.08 -16.94 1.45
C LEU A 174 21.44 -18.23 0.68
N PRO A 175 20.68 -19.33 0.84
CA PRO A 175 20.86 -20.52 0.03
C PRO A 175 20.89 -20.20 -1.46
N SER A 176 21.73 -20.89 -2.23
CA SER A 176 21.95 -20.61 -3.66
C SER A 176 20.66 -20.56 -4.47
N ARG A 177 19.61 -21.31 -4.10
CA ARG A 177 18.28 -21.26 -4.74
C ARG A 177 17.60 -19.88 -4.74
N PHE A 178 17.95 -18.99 -3.80
CA PHE A 178 17.45 -17.61 -3.77
C PHE A 178 18.38 -16.62 -4.51
N ARG A 179 19.60 -17.06 -4.87
CA ARG A 179 20.65 -16.25 -5.53
C ARG A 179 20.95 -16.65 -6.98
N GLN A 180 20.87 -17.94 -7.32
CA GLN A 180 21.41 -18.53 -8.55
C GLN A 180 20.31 -18.90 -9.54
N GLN A 181 20.36 -18.25 -10.72
CA GLN A 181 19.43 -18.36 -11.85
C GLN A 181 19.38 -19.77 -12.50
N ARG A 182 20.50 -20.51 -12.54
CA ARG A 182 20.61 -21.76 -13.32
C ARG A 182 19.91 -22.98 -12.70
N LEU A 183 19.81 -23.06 -11.36
CA LEU A 183 19.25 -24.23 -10.67
C LEU A 183 17.72 -24.22 -10.62
N ALA A 184 17.09 -23.04 -10.58
CA ALA A 184 15.62 -22.91 -10.63
C ALA A 184 15.06 -23.39 -11.97
N ALA A 185 15.68 -22.97 -13.08
CA ALA A 185 15.31 -23.36 -14.43
C ALA A 185 15.49 -24.87 -14.73
N LEU A 186 16.48 -25.51 -14.10
CA LEU A 186 16.73 -26.96 -14.29
C LEU A 186 15.67 -27.85 -13.60
N ARG A 187 15.09 -27.42 -12.47
CA ARG A 187 14.04 -28.19 -11.78
C ARG A 187 12.66 -28.05 -12.41
N LEU A 188 12.38 -26.96 -13.11
CA LEU A 188 11.12 -26.79 -13.85
C LEU A 188 11.01 -27.73 -15.07
N ARG A 189 12.14 -28.22 -15.59
CA ARG A 189 12.16 -29.23 -16.69
C ARG A 189 11.92 -30.66 -16.20
N SER A 190 11.94 -30.92 -14.89
CA SER A 190 11.81 -32.25 -14.30
C SER A 190 10.53 -32.41 -13.48
N ILE A 191 9.45 -31.70 -13.82
CA ILE A 191 8.18 -31.78 -13.08
C ILE A 191 7.30 -32.85 -13.74
N PRO A 192 7.06 -34.01 -13.10
CA PRO A 192 6.00 -34.89 -13.52
C PRO A 192 4.65 -34.18 -13.34
N TYR A 193 3.86 -34.15 -14.41
CA TYR A 193 2.49 -33.65 -14.46
C TYR A 193 1.57 -34.53 -13.58
N LEU A 194 1.72 -34.45 -12.26
CA LEU A 194 0.78 -35.05 -11.32
C LEU A 194 -0.38 -34.07 -11.09
N PRO A 195 -1.64 -34.56 -11.01
CA PRO A 195 -2.84 -33.74 -10.92
C PRO A 195 -3.06 -33.17 -9.49
N ILE A 196 -1.98 -32.82 -8.81
CA ILE A 196 -1.99 -32.17 -7.49
C ILE A 196 -1.66 -30.70 -7.78
N GLY A 197 -2.63 -29.81 -7.60
CA GLY A 197 -2.55 -28.40 -8.00
C GLY A 197 -1.36 -27.66 -7.40
N ILE A 198 -1.04 -26.47 -7.94
CA ILE A 198 0.14 -25.62 -7.61
C ILE A 198 0.13 -25.12 -6.13
N GLY A 199 -0.95 -25.36 -5.39
CA GLY A 199 -1.18 -24.89 -4.02
C GLY A 199 -0.15 -25.32 -2.97
N PRO A 200 0.24 -26.61 -2.86
CA PRO A 200 1.19 -27.07 -1.84
C PRO A 200 2.59 -26.49 -2.02
N GLN A 201 3.05 -26.30 -3.27
CA GLN A 201 4.36 -25.70 -3.54
C GLN A 201 4.36 -24.21 -3.20
N VAL A 202 3.27 -23.49 -3.49
CA VAL A 202 3.09 -22.09 -3.07
C VAL A 202 3.05 -21.98 -1.55
N ALA A 203 2.32 -22.86 -0.87
CA ALA A 203 2.27 -22.87 0.59
C ALA A 203 3.66 -23.09 1.21
N ALA A 204 4.44 -24.04 0.69
CA ALA A 204 5.80 -24.31 1.16
C ALA A 204 6.77 -23.12 0.92
N ARG A 205 6.59 -22.36 -0.17
CA ARG A 205 7.35 -21.13 -0.42
C ARG A 205 6.91 -19.97 0.46
N MET A 206 5.61 -19.83 0.69
CA MET A 206 5.08 -18.84 1.62
C MET A 206 5.63 -19.04 3.04
N TRP A 207 5.87 -20.27 3.48
CA TRP A 207 6.54 -20.53 4.76
C TRP A 207 7.97 -19.97 4.83
N GLN A 208 8.68 -19.90 3.70
CA GLN A 208 10.01 -19.31 3.64
C GLN A 208 9.98 -17.78 3.81
N VAL A 209 8.85 -17.12 3.51
CA VAL A 209 8.65 -15.68 3.73
C VAL A 209 8.82 -15.33 5.21
N ALA A 210 8.44 -16.22 6.14
CA ALA A 210 8.63 -16.01 7.58
C ALA A 210 10.10 -15.78 7.95
N ALA A 211 11.06 -16.37 7.23
CA ALA A 211 12.49 -16.15 7.47
C ALA A 211 12.97 -14.75 7.04
N PHE A 212 12.23 -14.08 6.15
CA PHE A 212 12.48 -12.69 5.76
C PHE A 212 11.79 -11.69 6.70
N ILE A 213 10.83 -12.16 7.52
CA ILE A 213 10.17 -11.39 8.58
C ILE A 213 11.08 -11.36 9.82
N ASP A 214 12.27 -10.79 9.66
CA ASP A 214 13.28 -10.60 10.69
C ASP A 214 14.09 -9.33 10.38
N SER A 215 14.19 -8.41 11.34
CA SER A 215 14.89 -7.12 11.18
C SER A 215 16.41 -7.25 10.99
N ARG A 216 16.98 -8.42 11.31
CA ARG A 216 18.37 -8.80 11.02
C ARG A 216 18.55 -9.25 9.57
N VAL A 217 17.48 -9.64 8.88
CA VAL A 217 17.51 -10.08 7.48
C VAL A 217 17.08 -8.95 6.55
N THR A 218 15.99 -8.26 6.89
CA THR A 218 15.41 -7.20 6.08
C THR A 218 15.32 -5.88 6.85
N LYS A 219 15.29 -4.77 6.11
CA LYS A 219 14.94 -3.44 6.65
C LYS A 219 13.92 -2.77 5.73
N PRO A 220 13.00 -1.94 6.27
CA PRO A 220 12.07 -1.21 5.43
C PRO A 220 12.81 -0.10 4.68
N ILE A 221 12.43 0.12 3.42
CA ILE A 221 12.85 1.23 2.57
C ILE A 221 11.57 1.86 2.02
N VAL A 222 11.49 3.18 2.09
CA VAL A 222 10.32 3.95 1.64
C VAL A 222 10.64 4.56 0.28
N ILE A 223 9.81 4.29 -0.72
CA ILE A 223 9.90 4.85 -2.07
C ILE A 223 8.79 5.88 -2.23
N GLY A 224 9.10 7.04 -2.82
CA GLY A 224 8.23 8.22 -2.97
C GLY A 224 8.66 9.43 -2.14
N ASP A 225 9.89 9.41 -1.60
CA ASP A 225 10.53 10.57 -0.99
C ASP A 225 11.22 11.47 -2.03
N GLU A 226 11.95 12.49 -1.59
CA GLU A 226 12.63 13.42 -2.51
C GLU A 226 13.69 12.71 -3.37
N ALA A 227 14.40 11.73 -2.81
CA ALA A 227 15.42 10.97 -3.54
C ALA A 227 14.81 10.00 -4.58
N THR A 228 13.59 9.54 -4.33
CA THR A 228 12.89 8.55 -5.17
C THR A 228 11.65 9.12 -5.87
N ARG A 229 11.53 10.45 -5.94
CA ARG A 229 10.39 11.15 -6.54
C ARG A 229 10.16 10.81 -8.02
N ASP A 230 11.24 10.47 -8.72
CA ASP A 230 11.23 10.13 -10.14
C ASP A 230 10.99 8.63 -10.42
N PHE A 231 10.78 7.81 -9.40
CA PHE A 231 10.44 6.40 -9.59
C PHE A 231 9.09 6.27 -10.30
N ASN A 232 8.94 5.27 -11.18
CA ASN A 232 7.64 4.89 -11.71
C ASN A 232 6.77 4.37 -10.55
N ALA A 233 5.56 4.92 -10.41
CA ALA A 233 4.66 4.55 -9.32
C ALA A 233 4.26 3.07 -9.36
N VAL A 234 4.10 2.52 -10.56
CA VAL A 234 3.75 1.11 -10.78
C VAL A 234 4.91 0.16 -10.42
N ASP A 235 6.16 0.54 -10.68
CA ASP A 235 7.33 -0.26 -10.33
C ASP A 235 7.53 -0.26 -8.80
N ALA A 236 7.37 0.90 -8.15
CA ALA A 236 7.42 1.00 -6.69
C ALA A 236 6.40 0.07 -6.01
N ALA A 237 5.15 0.06 -6.50
CA ALA A 237 4.10 -0.86 -6.02
C ALA A 237 4.39 -2.33 -6.34
N SER A 238 5.01 -2.62 -7.49
CA SER A 238 5.36 -3.98 -7.93
C SER A 238 6.50 -4.58 -7.10
N PHE A 239 7.56 -3.82 -6.83
CA PHE A 239 8.63 -4.24 -5.91
C PHE A 239 8.08 -4.47 -4.50
N SER A 240 7.22 -3.57 -4.03
CA SER A 240 6.55 -3.70 -2.73
C SER A 240 5.67 -4.95 -2.61
N SER A 241 5.21 -5.50 -3.74
CA SER A 241 4.36 -6.71 -3.81
C SER A 241 5.10 -7.99 -4.24
N SER A 242 6.43 -7.94 -4.30
CA SER A 242 7.27 -9.06 -4.76
C SER A 242 7.59 -10.03 -3.62
N ILE A 243 6.63 -10.90 -3.31
CA ILE A 243 6.69 -11.86 -2.20
C ILE A 243 7.93 -12.78 -2.33
N PRO A 244 8.86 -12.76 -1.34
CA PRO A 244 10.09 -13.56 -1.38
C PRO A 244 9.85 -15.04 -1.71
N GLY A 245 10.51 -15.57 -2.73
CA GLY A 245 10.40 -16.98 -3.11
C GLY A 245 9.11 -17.36 -3.85
N VAL A 246 8.17 -16.43 -4.04
CA VAL A 246 6.89 -16.66 -4.74
C VAL A 246 6.78 -15.76 -5.96
N LEU A 247 6.87 -14.44 -5.76
CA LEU A 247 6.73 -13.43 -6.80
C LEU A 247 8.03 -12.66 -6.94
N HIS A 248 8.35 -12.30 -8.17
CA HIS A 248 9.50 -11.49 -8.51
C HIS A 248 9.08 -10.41 -9.50
N HIS A 249 9.55 -9.19 -9.28
CA HIS A 249 9.40 -8.11 -10.24
C HIS A 249 10.78 -7.55 -10.61
N GLU A 250 10.88 -7.13 -11.87
CA GLU A 250 11.99 -6.38 -12.41
C GLU A 250 11.41 -5.34 -13.36
N THR A 251 11.94 -4.12 -13.32
CA THR A 251 11.46 -3.04 -14.18
C THR A 251 11.78 -3.34 -15.64
N LYS A 252 10.92 -2.85 -16.53
CA LYS A 252 11.15 -2.87 -17.98
C LYS A 252 11.57 -1.52 -18.53
N ASP A 253 11.53 -0.49 -17.69
CA ASP A 253 11.96 0.86 -18.05
C ASP A 253 13.46 0.99 -17.77
N PRO A 254 14.31 1.14 -18.81
CA PRO A 254 15.76 1.30 -18.61
C PRO A 254 16.13 2.50 -17.74
N ARG A 255 15.27 3.52 -17.66
CA ARG A 255 15.48 4.70 -16.81
C ARG A 255 15.46 4.35 -15.33
N MET A 256 14.72 3.30 -14.96
CA MET A 256 14.58 2.85 -13.57
C MET A 256 15.79 2.08 -13.08
N GLU A 257 16.59 1.46 -13.97
CA GLU A 257 17.77 0.68 -13.58
C GLU A 257 18.77 1.48 -12.72
N PRO A 258 19.31 2.65 -13.16
CA PRO A 258 20.25 3.41 -12.33
C PRO A 258 19.62 3.95 -11.04
N LEU A 259 18.32 4.23 -11.04
CA LEU A 259 17.60 4.68 -9.84
C LEU A 259 17.48 3.55 -8.81
N LEU A 260 17.21 2.33 -9.26
CA LEU A 260 17.16 1.14 -8.42
C LEU A 260 18.56 0.77 -7.92
N ASP A 261 19.59 0.83 -8.77
CA ASP A 261 20.98 0.62 -8.34
C ASP A 261 21.37 1.56 -7.19
N ALA A 262 21.11 2.86 -7.35
CA ALA A 262 21.36 3.87 -6.33
C ALA A 262 20.57 3.56 -5.05
N LEU A 263 19.29 3.18 -5.16
CA LEU A 263 18.47 2.80 -4.01
C LEU A 263 19.07 1.62 -3.23
N LEU A 264 19.58 0.60 -3.93
CA LEU A 264 20.23 -0.56 -3.30
C LEU A 264 21.57 -0.17 -2.63
N GLU A 265 22.34 0.71 -3.27
CA GLU A 265 23.63 1.21 -2.78
C GLU A 265 23.46 2.10 -1.55
N ASP A 266 22.64 3.15 -1.63
CA ASP A 266 22.36 4.10 -0.56
C ASP A 266 21.81 3.41 0.69
N ASN A 267 21.10 2.30 0.50
CA ASN A 267 20.55 1.51 1.58
C ASN A 267 21.42 0.33 2.00
N ASP A 268 22.57 0.05 1.39
CA ASP A 268 23.39 -1.12 1.70
C ASP A 268 22.57 -2.45 1.71
N VAL A 269 21.78 -2.67 0.65
CA VAL A 269 20.97 -3.88 0.47
C VAL A 269 21.33 -4.60 -0.83
N GLY A 270 21.15 -5.91 -0.84
CA GLY A 270 21.48 -6.77 -1.99
C GLY A 270 20.28 -7.10 -2.89
N ALA A 271 19.06 -6.90 -2.39
CA ALA A 271 17.83 -7.14 -3.14
C ALA A 271 16.63 -6.44 -2.47
N LEU A 272 15.62 -6.13 -3.26
CA LEU A 272 14.30 -5.67 -2.84
C LEU A 272 13.30 -6.82 -2.88
N VAL A 273 12.44 -6.87 -1.87
CA VAL A 273 11.33 -7.80 -1.76
C VAL A 273 10.11 -7.11 -1.16
N ASP A 274 9.01 -7.86 -1.07
CA ASP A 274 7.75 -7.40 -0.50
C ASP A 274 7.91 -6.67 0.84
N GLY A 275 7.31 -5.48 0.94
CA GLY A 275 7.38 -4.62 2.13
C GLY A 275 6.89 -5.28 3.42
N GLY A 276 5.98 -6.25 3.31
CA GLY A 276 5.41 -6.98 4.44
C GLY A 276 6.45 -7.80 5.19
N ALA A 277 7.57 -8.13 4.55
CA ALA A 277 8.71 -8.76 5.23
C ALA A 277 9.34 -7.83 6.29
N ALA A 278 9.33 -6.51 6.07
CA ALA A 278 9.94 -5.55 6.99
C ALA A 278 8.92 -4.78 7.84
N SER A 279 7.79 -4.39 7.25
CA SER A 279 6.75 -3.60 7.92
C SER A 279 5.39 -3.75 7.20
N ASN A 280 4.61 -4.77 7.57
CA ASN A 280 3.35 -5.11 6.93
C ASN A 280 2.30 -4.00 7.00
N VAL A 281 2.12 -3.35 8.15
CA VAL A 281 1.24 -2.17 8.31
C VAL A 281 2.12 -1.01 8.76
N PRO A 282 2.62 -0.17 7.84
CA PRO A 282 3.74 0.75 8.10
C PRO A 282 3.35 2.05 8.82
N VAL A 283 2.65 1.94 9.95
CA VAL A 283 2.12 3.12 10.67
C VAL A 283 3.23 3.95 11.31
N GLU A 284 4.22 3.31 11.91
CA GLU A 284 5.36 4.03 12.49
C GLU A 284 6.13 4.79 11.40
N LEU A 285 6.29 4.17 10.22
CA LEU A 285 6.93 4.85 9.09
C LEU A 285 6.10 6.06 8.69
N ALA A 286 4.79 5.90 8.49
CA ALA A 286 3.87 7.00 8.19
C ALA A 286 4.03 8.17 9.18
N TRP A 287 4.05 7.85 10.49
CA TRP A 287 4.22 8.82 11.56
C TRP A 287 5.54 9.56 11.45
N LYS A 288 6.65 8.85 11.21
CA LYS A 288 7.96 9.48 11.01
C LYS A 288 7.96 10.43 9.82
N ARG A 289 7.38 10.02 8.68
CA ARG A 289 7.31 10.86 7.47
C ARG A 289 6.58 12.17 7.73
N VAL A 290 5.45 12.11 8.44
CA VAL A 290 4.70 13.31 8.82
C VAL A 290 5.49 14.18 9.81
N ARG A 291 6.19 13.58 10.78
CA ARG A 291 7.03 14.32 11.74
C ARG A 291 8.22 15.01 11.08
N ASP A 292 8.76 14.40 10.03
CA ASP A 292 9.82 14.95 9.17
C ASP A 292 9.31 16.04 8.20
N GLY A 293 8.00 16.35 8.23
CA GLY A 293 7.42 17.48 7.49
C GLY A 293 6.81 17.14 6.13
N LYS A 294 6.59 15.86 5.80
CA LYS A 294 6.03 15.43 4.50
C LYS A 294 4.76 16.19 4.08
N LEU A 295 3.91 16.54 5.04
CA LEU A 295 2.62 17.23 4.78
C LEU A 295 2.63 18.71 5.14
N GLY A 296 3.78 19.27 5.53
CA GLY A 296 3.87 20.64 6.04
C GLY A 296 3.21 20.85 7.42
N THR A 297 2.65 19.80 8.00
CA THR A 297 2.06 19.78 9.34
C THR A 297 2.46 18.48 10.06
N ARG A 298 2.49 18.52 11.39
CA ARG A 298 2.68 17.33 12.23
C ARG A 298 1.36 16.84 12.83
N ASN A 299 0.27 17.57 12.61
CA ASN A 299 -1.04 17.25 13.14
C ASN A 299 -1.83 16.38 12.16
N ALA A 300 -1.85 15.07 12.43
CA ALA A 300 -2.47 14.09 11.56
C ALA A 300 -3.27 13.05 12.34
N CYS A 301 -4.28 12.50 11.69
CA CYS A 301 -5.03 11.32 12.10
C CYS A 301 -4.52 10.11 11.28
N TYR A 302 -3.98 9.10 11.95
CA TYR A 302 -3.44 7.89 11.34
C TYR A 302 -4.48 6.77 11.36
N LEU A 303 -5.06 6.50 10.19
CA LEU A 303 -5.99 5.40 9.96
C LEU A 303 -5.27 4.24 9.28
N ALA A 304 -5.15 3.11 9.97
CA ALA A 304 -4.42 1.94 9.49
C ALA A 304 -5.36 0.79 9.10
N PHE A 305 -5.08 0.15 7.98
CA PHE A 305 -5.86 -0.97 7.43
C PHE A 305 -5.05 -2.27 7.49
N ASP A 306 -5.55 -3.28 8.21
CA ASP A 306 -4.90 -4.59 8.38
C ASP A 306 -5.85 -5.72 7.98
N CYS A 307 -5.54 -6.42 6.88
CA CYS A 307 -6.27 -7.61 6.43
C CYS A 307 -5.50 -8.91 6.67
N PHE A 308 -4.30 -8.84 7.25
CA PHE A 308 -3.38 -9.96 7.37
C PHE A 308 -2.94 -10.19 8.83
N HIS A 309 -3.95 -10.42 9.66
CA HIS A 309 -3.81 -10.84 11.05
C HIS A 309 -4.29 -12.30 11.24
N PRO A 310 -3.93 -12.97 12.35
CA PRO A 310 -4.44 -14.30 12.66
C PRO A 310 -5.97 -14.30 12.66
N GLN A 311 -6.55 -15.23 11.91
CA GLN A 311 -7.99 -15.48 11.83
C GLN A 311 -8.23 -16.98 12.02
N TRP A 312 -9.28 -17.33 12.76
CA TRP A 312 -9.68 -18.72 12.98
C TRP A 312 -10.52 -19.22 11.79
N ASP A 313 -9.86 -19.52 10.66
CA ASP A 313 -10.45 -20.25 9.54
C ASP A 313 -9.70 -21.58 9.34
N PRO A 314 -10.36 -22.74 9.49
CA PRO A 314 -9.75 -24.06 9.28
C PRO A 314 -9.00 -24.22 7.95
N ARG A 315 -9.43 -23.49 6.89
CA ARG A 315 -8.82 -23.53 5.55
C ARG A 315 -7.50 -22.74 5.46
N HIS A 316 -7.21 -21.91 6.45
CA HIS A 316 -6.09 -20.98 6.45
C HIS A 316 -5.14 -21.18 7.65
N LEU A 317 -5.32 -22.23 8.46
CA LEU A 317 -4.47 -22.52 9.61
C LEU A 317 -2.98 -22.70 9.26
N TRP A 318 -2.66 -23.11 8.02
CA TRP A 318 -1.28 -23.21 7.56
C TRP A 318 -0.55 -21.86 7.45
N LEU A 319 -1.27 -20.73 7.47
CA LEU A 319 -0.72 -19.35 7.48
C LEU A 319 -0.43 -18.84 8.89
N VAL A 320 -0.81 -19.57 9.95
CA VAL A 320 -0.66 -19.14 11.34
C VAL A 320 0.79 -18.74 11.67
N PRO A 321 1.84 -19.48 11.30
CA PRO A 321 3.22 -19.06 11.61
C PRO A 321 3.60 -17.71 10.99
N ILE A 322 3.17 -17.45 9.75
CA ILE A 322 3.48 -16.21 9.03
C ILE A 322 2.71 -15.04 9.66
N THR A 323 1.41 -15.22 9.88
CA THR A 323 0.57 -14.19 10.51
C THR A 323 1.01 -13.87 11.93
N GLN A 324 1.49 -14.86 12.71
CA GLN A 324 2.11 -14.63 14.02
C GLN A 324 3.39 -13.79 13.92
N ALA A 325 4.28 -14.11 12.98
CA ALA A 325 5.50 -13.32 12.76
C ALA A 325 5.19 -11.86 12.40
N ILE A 326 4.15 -11.62 11.60
CA ILE A 326 3.68 -10.27 11.26
C ILE A 326 3.04 -9.55 12.47
N GLN A 327 2.31 -10.26 13.33
CA GLN A 327 1.76 -9.64 14.56
C GLN A 327 2.84 -9.11 15.49
N LEU A 328 4.06 -9.68 15.48
CA LEU A 328 5.18 -9.11 16.23
C LEU A 328 5.57 -7.72 15.69
N GLN A 329 5.48 -7.48 14.38
CA GLN A 329 5.68 -6.15 13.80
C GLN A 329 4.58 -5.17 14.24
N MET A 330 3.36 -5.65 14.49
CA MET A 330 2.25 -4.82 14.96
C MET A 330 2.45 -4.29 16.38
N VAL A 331 3.22 -4.97 17.23
CA VAL A 331 3.58 -4.44 18.57
C VAL A 331 4.29 -3.09 18.46
N ARG A 332 5.12 -2.92 17.41
CA ARG A 332 5.85 -1.68 17.14
C ARG A 332 4.99 -0.63 16.42
N ASN A 333 4.10 -1.05 15.52
CA ASN A 333 3.31 -0.13 14.69
C ASN A 333 2.02 0.35 15.36
N ALA A 334 1.35 -0.49 16.15
CA ALA A 334 0.06 -0.17 16.74
C ALA A 334 0.02 1.11 17.59
N PRO A 335 1.05 1.45 18.39
CA PRO A 335 1.05 2.69 19.18
C PRO A 335 0.98 3.98 18.37
N TYR A 336 1.32 3.94 17.07
CA TYR A 336 1.30 5.11 16.19
C TYR A 336 -0.01 5.28 15.43
N ALA A 337 -0.97 4.35 15.55
CA ALA A 337 -2.26 4.43 14.91
C ALA A 337 -3.28 5.10 15.84
N ASP A 338 -3.99 6.11 15.35
CA ASP A 338 -5.19 6.62 16.04
C ASP A 338 -6.35 5.63 15.93
N HIS A 339 -6.43 4.94 14.78
CA HIS A 339 -7.39 3.86 14.58
C HIS A 339 -6.85 2.76 13.66
N LEU A 340 -7.04 1.51 14.06
CA LEU A 340 -6.69 0.33 13.28
C LEU A 340 -7.95 -0.45 12.89
N VAL A 341 -8.24 -0.50 11.59
CA VAL A 341 -9.29 -1.34 11.02
C VAL A 341 -8.72 -2.72 10.72
N ARG A 342 -9.11 -3.70 11.54
CA ARG A 342 -8.84 -5.12 11.28
C ARG A 342 -9.96 -5.71 10.44
N PHE A 343 -9.66 -6.00 9.18
CA PHE A 343 -10.64 -6.50 8.23
C PHE A 343 -10.93 -7.97 8.48
N SER A 344 -12.21 -8.30 8.67
CA SER A 344 -12.67 -9.67 8.78
C SER A 344 -14.16 -9.75 8.41
N PRO A 345 -14.58 -10.70 7.56
CA PRO A 345 -13.75 -11.73 6.90
C PRO A 345 -12.93 -11.17 5.72
N THR A 346 -11.91 -11.92 5.28
CA THR A 346 -11.08 -11.59 4.11
C THR A 346 -10.98 -12.78 3.16
N LEU A 347 -10.46 -12.54 1.95
CA LEU A 347 -10.08 -13.63 1.05
C LEU A 347 -8.79 -14.29 1.51
N SER A 348 -8.54 -15.51 1.01
CA SER A 348 -7.22 -16.13 1.13
C SER A 348 -6.14 -15.20 0.54
N PRO A 349 -5.02 -14.96 1.24
CA PRO A 349 -3.87 -14.24 0.69
C PRO A 349 -3.33 -14.83 -0.61
N ALA A 350 -3.50 -16.13 -0.82
CA ALA A 350 -3.07 -16.80 -2.04
C ALA A 350 -4.01 -16.57 -3.25
N ASN A 351 -5.21 -16.00 -3.04
CA ASN A 351 -6.17 -15.77 -4.10
C ASN A 351 -5.92 -14.42 -4.80
N LEU A 352 -4.89 -14.36 -5.64
CA LEU A 352 -4.44 -13.12 -6.29
C LEU A 352 -5.32 -12.67 -7.46
N ALA A 353 -6.10 -13.58 -8.05
CA ALA A 353 -7.05 -13.29 -9.13
C ALA A 353 -8.43 -13.90 -8.83
N PRO A 354 -9.16 -13.34 -7.85
CA PRO A 354 -10.50 -13.78 -7.48
C PRO A 354 -11.52 -13.56 -8.60
N SER A 355 -12.63 -14.31 -8.57
CA SER A 355 -13.75 -14.06 -9.49
C SER A 355 -14.46 -12.74 -9.19
N VAL A 356 -15.19 -12.20 -10.17
CA VAL A 356 -15.98 -10.96 -10.03
C VAL A 356 -16.86 -10.97 -8.77
N ALA A 357 -17.66 -12.02 -8.56
CA ALA A 357 -18.53 -12.14 -7.39
C ALA A 357 -17.75 -12.20 -6.06
N THR A 358 -16.51 -12.70 -6.10
CA THR A 358 -15.63 -12.76 -4.93
C THR A 358 -15.04 -11.38 -4.62
N ILE A 359 -14.70 -10.60 -5.66
CA ILE A 359 -14.28 -9.20 -5.52
C ILE A 359 -15.42 -8.37 -4.94
N ASP A 360 -16.63 -8.48 -5.48
CA ASP A 360 -17.82 -7.77 -4.96
C ASP A 360 -18.04 -8.07 -3.46
N ARG A 361 -17.93 -9.33 -3.08
CA ARG A 361 -18.05 -9.75 -1.70
C ARG A 361 -16.93 -9.17 -0.81
N ALA A 362 -15.69 -9.17 -1.29
CA ALA A 362 -14.57 -8.59 -0.57
C ALA A 362 -14.76 -7.08 -0.37
N CYS A 363 -15.23 -6.35 -1.39
CA CYS A 363 -15.57 -4.94 -1.27
C CYS A 363 -16.67 -4.72 -0.21
N GLN A 364 -17.73 -5.54 -0.21
CA GLN A 364 -18.79 -5.44 0.81
C GLN A 364 -18.30 -5.74 2.24
N TRP A 365 -17.35 -6.66 2.42
CA TRP A 365 -16.72 -6.89 3.73
C TRP A 365 -15.84 -5.71 4.14
N GLY A 366 -15.08 -5.19 3.19
CA GLY A 366 -14.24 -4.00 3.33
C GLY A 366 -15.00 -2.79 3.82
N HIS A 367 -16.05 -2.45 3.08
CA HIS A 367 -16.93 -1.32 3.34
C HIS A 367 -17.50 -1.37 4.77
N ARG A 368 -18.11 -2.51 5.13
CA ARG A 368 -18.65 -2.74 6.49
C ARG A 368 -17.62 -2.71 7.59
N SER A 369 -16.38 -3.14 7.32
CA SER A 369 -15.30 -3.13 8.32
C SER A 369 -14.93 -1.70 8.72
N VAL A 370 -15.04 -0.75 7.79
CA VAL A 370 -14.70 0.66 8.00
C VAL A 370 -15.81 1.45 8.69
N ASP A 371 -17.06 0.96 8.71
CA ASP A 371 -18.19 1.67 9.35
C ASP A 371 -17.91 2.12 10.80
N ARG A 372 -17.17 1.31 11.57
CA ARG A 372 -16.80 1.64 12.95
C ARG A 372 -15.71 2.70 13.06
N ALA A 373 -14.88 2.85 12.03
CA ALA A 373 -13.84 3.85 11.98
C ALA A 373 -14.40 5.24 11.67
N ILE A 374 -15.46 5.33 10.85
CA ILE A 374 -15.98 6.61 10.36
C ILE A 374 -16.35 7.59 11.48
N PRO A 375 -17.08 7.22 12.55
CA PRO A 375 -17.36 8.18 13.63
C PRO A 375 -16.09 8.65 14.35
N VAL A 376 -15.10 7.77 14.50
CA VAL A 376 -13.83 8.09 15.19
C VAL A 376 -13.01 9.05 14.32
N THR A 377 -12.82 8.72 13.05
CA THR A 377 -12.04 9.56 12.13
C THR A 377 -12.74 10.88 11.86
N SER A 378 -14.08 10.90 11.75
CA SER A 378 -14.85 12.15 11.60
C SER A 378 -14.66 13.06 12.82
N ALA A 379 -14.68 12.50 14.04
CA ALA A 379 -14.45 13.28 15.25
C ALA A 379 -13.00 13.80 15.33
N LEU A 380 -12.01 12.99 14.94
CA LEU A 380 -10.60 13.41 14.94
C LEU A 380 -10.29 14.46 13.86
N LEU A 381 -10.93 14.36 12.69
CA LEU A 381 -10.73 15.27 11.57
C LEU A 381 -11.60 16.53 11.66
N GLN A 382 -12.52 16.59 12.62
CA GLN A 382 -13.34 17.77 12.83
C GLN A 382 -12.42 18.95 13.20
N PRO A 383 -12.41 20.04 12.42
CA PRO A 383 -11.60 21.19 12.74
C PRO A 383 -12.00 21.80 14.08
N THR A 384 -11.02 22.29 14.83
CA THR A 384 -11.22 22.96 16.12
C THR A 384 -10.61 24.35 16.09
N TRP A 385 -11.26 25.30 16.77
CA TRP A 385 -10.85 26.70 16.79
C TRP A 385 -10.56 27.13 18.22
N TRP A 386 -9.51 27.93 18.40
CA TRP A 386 -9.23 28.56 19.69
C TRP A 386 -10.23 29.68 20.00
N GLU A 387 -10.47 30.55 19.03
CA GLU A 387 -11.40 31.68 19.12
C GLU A 387 -12.48 31.62 18.02
N GLY A 388 -13.74 31.82 18.42
CA GLY A 388 -14.89 31.91 17.50
C GLY A 388 -15.31 30.60 16.84
N ASP A 389 -16.19 30.70 15.85
CA ASP A 389 -16.82 29.55 15.16
C ASP A 389 -16.27 29.30 13.75
N ARG A 390 -15.18 29.99 13.37
CA ARG A 390 -14.64 29.99 12.01
C ARG A 390 -13.12 29.94 12.01
N PRO A 391 -12.50 29.42 10.94
CA PRO A 391 -11.05 29.28 10.89
C PRO A 391 -10.30 30.60 10.90
N PRO A 392 -9.12 30.67 11.56
CA PRO A 392 -8.24 31.82 11.50
C PRO A 392 -7.50 31.95 10.15
N VAL A 393 -7.29 30.84 9.43
CA VAL A 393 -6.72 30.79 8.07
C VAL A 393 -7.60 29.88 7.19
N PRO A 394 -8.03 30.30 5.98
CA PRO A 394 -8.75 29.41 5.06
C PRO A 394 -7.94 28.14 4.76
N GLY A 395 -8.60 26.98 4.80
CA GLY A 395 -7.98 25.67 4.56
C GLY A 395 -7.24 25.56 3.21
N ALA A 396 -6.29 24.63 3.18
CA ALA A 396 -5.19 24.47 2.22
C ALA A 396 -5.50 24.61 0.71
N ALA A 397 -4.41 24.91 -0.02
CA ALA A 397 -4.28 25.07 -1.47
C ALA A 397 -4.98 23.99 -2.33
N PRO A 398 -5.37 24.31 -3.58
CA PRO A 398 -6.12 23.41 -4.45
C PRO A 398 -5.36 22.11 -4.74
N LEU A 399 -6.12 21.01 -4.82
CA LEU A 399 -5.63 19.69 -5.22
C LEU A 399 -4.95 19.75 -6.60
N VAL A 400 -3.78 19.14 -6.71
CA VAL A 400 -2.98 19.11 -7.95
C VAL A 400 -3.78 18.44 -9.07
N LYS A 401 -3.76 19.03 -10.27
CA LYS A 401 -4.46 18.51 -11.45
C LYS A 401 -3.86 17.16 -11.86
N SER A 402 -4.70 16.13 -11.93
CA SER A 402 -4.29 14.77 -12.34
C SER A 402 -3.67 14.76 -13.74
N VAL A 403 -2.50 14.13 -13.89
CA VAL A 403 -1.84 13.88 -15.18
C VAL A 403 -2.12 12.48 -15.75
N ALA A 404 -2.96 11.71 -15.06
CA ALA A 404 -3.25 10.33 -15.42
C ALA A 404 -4.33 10.21 -16.51
N ALA A 405 -4.21 9.18 -17.34
CA ALA A 405 -5.24 8.85 -18.32
C ALA A 405 -6.62 8.59 -17.67
N SER A 406 -7.67 9.01 -18.38
CA SER A 406 -9.05 8.74 -17.97
C SER A 406 -9.34 7.24 -17.95
N MET A 407 -10.22 6.81 -17.04
CA MET A 407 -10.57 5.40 -16.92
C MET A 407 -11.28 4.84 -18.15
N SER A 408 -11.98 5.67 -18.93
CA SER A 408 -12.53 5.26 -20.23
C SER A 408 -11.43 4.82 -21.22
N THR A 409 -10.34 5.59 -21.31
CA THR A 409 -9.16 5.24 -22.10
C THR A 409 -8.54 3.95 -21.59
N VAL A 410 -8.36 3.81 -20.27
CA VAL A 410 -7.78 2.61 -19.64
C VAL A 410 -8.62 1.37 -19.95
N MET A 411 -9.94 1.43 -19.79
CA MET A 411 -10.83 0.27 -20.05
C MET A 411 -10.81 -0.13 -21.53
N SER A 412 -10.68 0.82 -22.45
CA SER A 412 -10.58 0.51 -23.89
C SER A 412 -9.28 -0.20 -24.29
N ALA A 413 -8.21 -0.02 -23.51
CA ALA A 413 -6.90 -0.60 -23.78
C ALA A 413 -6.77 -2.06 -23.28
N ILE A 414 -7.68 -2.54 -22.42
CA ILE A 414 -7.64 -3.90 -21.90
C ILE A 414 -8.01 -4.89 -23.01
N PRO A 415 -7.12 -5.83 -23.38
CA PRO A 415 -7.44 -6.83 -24.38
C PRO A 415 -8.62 -7.69 -23.90
N LEU A 416 -9.78 -7.57 -24.57
CA LEU A 416 -10.89 -8.50 -24.34
C LEU A 416 -10.39 -9.93 -24.55
N PRO A 417 -10.79 -10.90 -23.71
CA PRO A 417 -10.43 -12.29 -23.92
C PRO A 417 -10.92 -12.70 -25.32
N THR A 418 -10.00 -12.88 -26.26
CA THR A 418 -10.34 -13.38 -27.59
C THR A 418 -11.08 -14.70 -27.42
N GLN A 419 -12.39 -14.70 -27.65
CA GLN A 419 -13.20 -15.90 -27.71
C GLN A 419 -12.69 -16.73 -28.89
N ARG A 420 -11.76 -17.66 -28.62
CA ARG A 420 -11.29 -18.64 -29.61
C ARG A 420 -12.44 -19.48 -30.19
N PHE A 421 -13.61 -19.49 -29.55
CA PHE A 421 -14.83 -20.14 -30.04
C PHE A 421 -15.55 -19.40 -31.18
N ALA A 422 -15.43 -18.06 -31.29
CA ALA A 422 -16.06 -17.31 -32.37
C ALA A 422 -15.40 -17.60 -33.74
N ARG A 423 -14.07 -17.81 -33.75
CA ARG A 423 -13.31 -18.16 -34.98
C ARG A 423 -13.55 -19.58 -35.49
N TRP A 424 -14.11 -20.48 -34.66
CA TRP A 424 -14.41 -21.85 -35.09
C TRP A 424 -15.80 -21.98 -35.70
N ARG A 425 -16.78 -21.15 -35.29
CA ARG A 425 -18.12 -21.12 -35.91
C ARG A 425 -18.12 -20.52 -37.33
N ASN A 426 -17.27 -19.55 -37.62
CA ASN A 426 -17.16 -18.95 -38.96
C ASN A 426 -16.33 -19.77 -39.96
N ARG A 427 -15.84 -20.97 -39.59
CA ARG A 427 -15.14 -21.89 -40.51
C ARG A 427 -15.97 -23.11 -40.94
N ARG A 428 -17.24 -23.20 -40.54
CA ARG A 428 -18.17 -24.28 -40.94
C ARG A 428 -19.35 -23.79 -41.80
N SER A 429 -19.29 -22.56 -42.27
CA SER A 429 -20.27 -21.95 -43.17
C SER A 429 -19.57 -21.34 -44.39
N SER A 430 -18.66 -22.11 -44.98
CA SER A 430 -18.05 -21.85 -46.29
C SER A 430 -18.01 -23.14 -47.08
#